data_AF-A0A961RVB8-F1
#
_entry.id   AF-A0A961RVB8-F1
#
_cell.length_a   1.000
_cell.length_b   1.000
_cell.length_c   1.000
_cell.angle_alpha   90.00
_cell.angle_beta   90.00
_cell.angle_gamma   90.00
#
_symmetry.space_group_name_H-M   'P 1'
#
loop_
_entity.id
_entity.type
_entity.pdbx_description
1 polymer ?
#
loop_
_entity_poly.entity_id
_entity_poly.type
_entity_poly.pdbx_seq_one_letter_code
_entity_poly.pdbx_strand_id
1 'polypeptide(L)'
;MRAVELAREEFKPGWVWLVGAGPGDPGLLTLHAAHALGQADVIVYDALVNDEILELAKPGAELRYAGKRGGKPSPKQRDISLTLVELARAGKRVLRLKGGDPFVFGRG
;
A
#
# COMPACT_ATOMS: atom_id res chain seq x y z
N MET A 1 -24.99 -20.36 -3.98
CA MET A 1 -23.89 -19.88 -3.11
C MET A 1 -24.09 -18.37 -2.97
N ARG A 2 -24.45 -17.86 -1.79
CA ARG A 2 -24.70 -16.41 -1.60
C ARG A 2 -23.34 -15.74 -1.42
N ALA A 3 -22.99 -14.80 -2.29
CA ALA A 3 -21.78 -14.01 -2.11
C ALA A 3 -21.87 -13.34 -0.73
N VAL A 4 -20.83 -13.48 0.08
CA VAL A 4 -20.72 -12.75 1.34
C VAL A 4 -20.58 -11.29 0.97
N GLU A 5 -21.59 -10.48 1.30
CA GLU A 5 -21.53 -9.03 1.15
C GLU A 5 -20.64 -8.50 2.26
N LEU A 6 -19.34 -8.47 1.99
CA LEU A 6 -18.35 -7.91 2.90
C LEU A 6 -18.52 -6.39 2.88
N ALA A 7 -18.66 -5.79 4.07
CA ALA A 7 -18.59 -4.35 4.23
C ALA A 7 -17.23 -3.88 3.67
N ARG A 8 -17.26 -3.24 2.50
CA ARG A 8 -16.11 -2.59 1.91
C ARG A 8 -16.14 -1.16 2.39
N GLU A 9 -15.33 -0.84 3.39
CA GLU A 9 -15.07 0.55 3.72
C GLU A 9 -14.56 1.25 2.46
N GLU A 10 -15.18 2.38 2.13
CA GLU A 10 -14.81 3.14 0.96
C GLU A 10 -13.38 3.69 1.14
N PHE A 11 -12.50 3.44 0.17
CA PHE A 11 -11.17 4.04 0.18
C PHE A 11 -11.26 5.49 -0.30
N LYS A 12 -11.59 6.40 0.63
CA LYS A 12 -11.90 7.80 0.35
C LYS A 12 -10.68 8.61 -0.10
N PRO A 13 -10.84 9.58 -1.02
CA PRO A 13 -9.84 10.60 -1.32
C PRO A 13 -9.33 11.30 -0.04
N GLY A 14 -8.03 11.53 0.04
CA GLY A 14 -7.37 12.15 1.19
C GLY A 14 -7.11 11.22 2.37
N TRP A 15 -7.34 9.91 2.22
CA TRP A 15 -7.01 8.91 3.23
C TRP A 15 -5.72 8.17 2.91
N VAL A 16 -5.04 7.73 3.97
CA VAL A 16 -3.94 6.78 3.91
C VAL A 16 -4.42 5.45 4.46
N TRP A 17 -4.28 4.37 3.70
CA TRP A 17 -4.42 3.01 4.21
C TRP A 17 -3.04 2.37 4.34
N LEU A 18 -2.73 1.84 5.52
CA LEU A 18 -1.53 1.03 5.76
C LEU A 18 -1.92 -0.43 5.62
N VAL A 19 -1.38 -1.10 4.60
CA VAL A 19 -1.87 -2.40 4.15
C VAL A 19 -0.72 -3.38 4.03
N GLY A 20 -0.93 -4.58 4.57
CA GLY A 20 -0.04 -5.71 4.38
C GLY A 20 -0.26 -6.38 3.04
N ALA A 21 0.83 -6.64 2.32
CA ALA A 21 0.88 -7.39 1.06
C ALA A 21 0.93 -8.91 1.30
N GLY A 22 1.05 -9.36 2.56
CA GLY A 22 1.30 -10.76 2.86
C GLY A 22 2.76 -11.17 2.55
N PRO A 23 3.08 -12.48 2.63
CA PRO A 23 4.45 -12.96 2.54
C PRO A 23 5.01 -13.05 1.11
N GLY A 24 4.21 -12.77 0.08
CA GLY A 24 4.68 -12.66 -1.31
C GLY A 24 3.69 -13.17 -2.36
N ASP A 25 2.95 -14.25 -2.06
CA ASP A 25 1.94 -14.81 -2.96
C ASP A 25 0.70 -13.88 -3.04
N PRO A 26 0.30 -13.40 -4.24
CA PRO A 26 -0.90 -12.57 -4.41
C PRO A 26 -2.19 -13.21 -3.88
N GLY A 27 -2.28 -14.54 -3.85
CA GLY A 27 -3.42 -15.28 -3.29
C GLY A 27 -3.58 -15.11 -1.78
N LEU A 28 -2.55 -14.61 -1.08
CA LEU A 28 -2.58 -14.34 0.36
C LEU A 28 -2.97 -12.89 0.70
N LEU A 29 -3.32 -12.08 -0.31
CA LEU A 29 -3.88 -10.76 -0.07
C LEU A 29 -5.24 -10.87 0.62
N THR A 30 -5.47 -9.97 1.57
CA THR A 30 -6.83 -9.78 2.09
C THR A 30 -7.72 -9.15 1.01
N LEU A 31 -9.03 -9.35 1.12
CA LEU A 31 -9.99 -8.72 0.21
C LEU A 31 -9.95 -7.19 0.29
N HIS A 32 -9.60 -6.62 1.45
CA HIS A 32 -9.37 -5.19 1.62
C HIS A 32 -8.08 -4.72 0.91
N ALA A 33 -7.02 -5.51 0.93
CA ALA A 33 -5.78 -5.18 0.21
C ALA A 33 -6.01 -5.15 -1.31
N ALA A 34 -6.67 -6.17 -1.87
CA ALA A 34 -7.05 -6.19 -3.28
C ALA A 34 -7.98 -5.01 -3.65
N HIS A 35 -8.94 -4.69 -2.78
CA HIS A 35 -9.82 -3.54 -2.95
C HIS A 35 -9.07 -2.20 -2.96
N ALA A 36 -8.06 -2.06 -2.11
CA ALA A 36 -7.24 -0.85 -2.03
C ALA A 36 -6.31 -0.70 -3.25
N LEU A 37 -5.67 -1.79 -3.68
CA LEU A 37 -4.82 -1.83 -4.89
C LEU A 37 -5.59 -1.37 -6.14
N GLY A 38 -6.82 -1.85 -6.31
CA GLY A 38 -7.68 -1.48 -7.45
C GLY A 38 -8.24 -0.06 -7.41
N GLN A 39 -7.97 0.73 -6.37
CA GLN A 39 -8.51 2.09 -6.21
C GLN A 39 -7.48 3.16 -5.92
N ALA A 40 -6.32 2.81 -5.37
CA ALA A 40 -5.29 3.76 -4.99
C ALA A 40 -4.90 4.67 -6.17
N ASP A 41 -4.77 5.97 -5.89
CA ASP A 41 -4.21 6.91 -6.86
C ASP A 41 -2.68 6.91 -6.78
N VAL A 42 -2.13 6.60 -5.61
CA VAL A 42 -0.69 6.43 -5.38
C VAL A 42 -0.43 5.26 -4.42
N ILE A 43 0.53 4.42 -4.77
CA ILE A 43 0.96 3.26 -3.98
C ILE A 43 2.41 3.49 -3.55
N VAL A 44 2.62 3.67 -2.25
CA VAL A 44 3.94 3.82 -1.64
C VAL A 44 4.36 2.48 -1.07
N TYR A 45 5.29 1.77 -1.71
CA TYR A 45 5.63 0.37 -1.37
C TYR A 45 7.07 0.20 -0.88
N ASP A 46 7.38 -0.90 -0.19
CA ASP A 46 8.74 -1.24 0.27
C ASP A 46 9.36 -2.38 -0.55
N ALA A 47 10.61 -2.75 -0.22
CA ALA A 47 11.40 -3.70 -0.98
C ALA A 47 10.88 -5.14 -0.95
N LEU A 48 10.01 -5.48 0.00
CA LEU A 48 9.55 -6.85 0.22
C LEU A 48 8.22 -7.14 -0.47
N VAL A 49 7.63 -6.15 -1.15
CA VAL A 49 6.41 -6.34 -1.93
C VAL A 49 6.77 -6.99 -3.27
N ASN A 50 6.08 -8.07 -3.61
CA ASN A 50 6.21 -8.78 -4.88
C ASN A 50 5.63 -7.95 -6.04
N ASP A 51 6.28 -7.96 -7.20
CA ASP A 51 5.84 -7.22 -8.40
C ASP A 51 4.47 -7.70 -8.89
N GLU A 52 4.15 -9.00 -8.79
CA GLU A 52 2.83 -9.54 -9.14
C GLU A 52 1.69 -8.90 -8.32
N ILE A 53 1.97 -8.47 -7.09
CA ILE A 53 0.98 -7.75 -6.26
C ILE A 53 0.80 -6.32 -6.77
N LEU A 54 1.88 -5.68 -7.24
CA LEU A 54 1.83 -4.32 -7.79
C LEU A 54 1.09 -4.29 -9.13
N GLU A 55 1.07 -5.38 -9.89
CA GLU A 55 0.29 -5.52 -11.13
C GLU A 55 -1.22 -5.45 -10.92
N LEU A 56 -1.70 -5.71 -9.69
CA LEU A 56 -3.12 -5.55 -9.32
C LEU A 56 -3.53 -4.09 -9.11
N ALA A 57 -2.58 -3.16 -9.20
CA ALA A 57 -2.86 -1.73 -9.09
C ALA A 57 -3.81 -1.25 -10.18
N LYS A 58 -4.65 -0.28 -9.84
CA LYS A 58 -5.43 0.50 -10.82
C LYS A 58 -4.51 0.99 -11.96
N PRO A 59 -4.93 0.86 -13.24
CA PRO A 59 -4.23 1.48 -14.35
C PRO A 59 -4.02 2.99 -14.14
N GLY A 60 -2.78 3.46 -14.28
CA GLY A 60 -2.41 4.85 -14.06
C GLY A 60 -2.18 5.24 -12.59
N ALA A 61 -2.25 4.29 -11.64
CA ALA A 61 -1.79 4.54 -10.28
C ALA A 61 -0.29 4.86 -10.26
N GLU A 62 0.09 5.87 -9.47
CA GLU A 62 1.49 6.24 -9.30
C GLU A 62 2.19 5.27 -8.35
N LEU A 63 3.22 4.56 -8.81
CA LEU A 63 4.01 3.65 -7.97
C LEU A 63 5.24 4.38 -7.40
N ARG A 64 5.29 4.55 -6.07
CA ARG A 64 6.41 5.18 -5.37
C ARG A 64 7.14 4.18 -4.50
N TYR A 65 8.35 3.83 -4.89
CA TYR A 65 9.22 3.01 -4.08
C TYR A 65 9.76 3.78 -2.88
N ALA A 66 9.57 3.23 -1.67
CA ALA A 66 10.05 3.81 -0.40
C ALA A 66 11.12 2.93 0.29
N GLY A 67 11.64 1.91 -0.40
CA GLY A 67 12.80 1.14 0.04
C GLY A 67 14.14 1.74 -0.40
N LYS A 68 15.23 0.99 -0.23
CA LYS A 68 16.58 1.37 -0.67
C LYS A 68 17.00 0.57 -1.89
N ARG A 69 17.63 1.22 -2.87
CA ARG A 69 18.59 0.55 -3.76
C ARG A 69 20.01 0.78 -3.20
N GLY A 70 20.70 -0.31 -2.84
CA GLY A 70 22.16 -0.35 -2.61
C GLY A 70 22.74 0.57 -1.52
N GLY A 71 22.71 0.14 -0.25
CA GLY A 71 23.62 0.65 0.80
C GLY A 71 23.45 2.09 1.29
N LYS A 72 22.59 2.93 0.69
CA LYS A 72 22.39 4.33 1.09
C LYS A 72 21.72 4.49 2.48
N PRO A 73 21.94 5.62 3.18
CA PRO A 73 21.20 5.96 4.40
C PRO A 73 19.69 5.92 4.12
N SER A 74 18.92 5.37 5.04
CA SER A 74 17.45 5.29 4.87
C SER A 74 16.87 6.69 4.83
N PRO A 75 15.87 6.98 3.97
CA PRO A 75 14.88 7.98 4.34
C PRO A 75 14.47 7.66 5.77
N LYS A 76 14.53 8.65 6.66
CA LYS A 76 14.09 8.40 8.02
C LYS A 76 12.63 7.99 7.90
N GLN A 77 12.16 7.04 8.73
CA GLN A 77 10.75 6.63 8.73
C GLN A 77 9.79 7.83 8.74
N ARG A 78 10.22 8.92 9.38
CA ARG A 78 9.57 10.23 9.38
C ARG A 78 9.35 10.81 7.97
N ASP A 79 10.33 10.73 7.07
CA ASP A 79 10.25 11.30 5.73
C ASP A 79 9.17 10.58 4.90
N ILE A 80 9.13 9.25 4.98
CA ILE A 80 8.06 8.44 4.37
C ILE A 80 6.71 8.86 4.93
N SER A 81 6.61 9.00 6.26
CA SER A 81 5.36 9.40 6.92
C SER A 81 4.89 10.79 6.47
N LEU A 82 5.81 11.74 6.33
CA LEU A 82 5.51 13.08 5.82
C LEU A 82 5.03 13.05 4.37
N THR A 83 5.68 12.25 3.50
CA THR A 83 5.23 12.04 2.12
C THR A 83 3.81 11.46 2.06
N LEU A 84 3.47 10.50 2.93
CA LEU A 84 2.11 9.96 3.00
C LEU A 84 1.09 11.06 3.36
N VAL A 85 1.41 11.89 4.34
CA VAL A 85 0.57 13.02 4.76
C VAL A 85 0.41 14.06 3.65
N GLU A 86 1.49 14.40 2.94
CA GLU A 86 1.45 15.33 1.80
C GLU A 86 0.56 14.83 0.67
N LEU A 87 0.70 13.56 0.28
CA LEU A 87 -0.10 12.94 -0.76
C LEU A 87 -1.59 12.90 -0.38
N ALA A 88 -1.88 12.59 0.88
CA ALA A 88 -3.25 12.59 1.40
C ALA A 88 -3.84 14.01 1.43
N ARG A 89 -3.07 15.02 1.86
CA ARG A 89 -3.51 16.43 1.82
C ARG A 89 -3.75 16.94 0.41
N ALA A 90 -3.09 16.37 -0.60
CA ALA A 90 -3.37 16.63 -2.01
C ALA A 90 -4.63 15.91 -2.53
N GLY A 91 -5.41 15.25 -1.65
CA GLY A 91 -6.67 14.59 -1.98
C GLY A 91 -6.51 13.20 -2.60
N LYS A 92 -5.30 12.63 -2.65
CA LYS A 92 -5.08 11.30 -3.23
C LYS A 92 -5.57 10.19 -2.29
N ARG A 93 -6.02 9.06 -2.85
CA ARG A 93 -6.13 7.78 -2.12
C ARG A 93 -4.76 7.15 -2.02
N VAL A 94 -4.15 7.19 -0.83
CA VAL A 94 -2.75 6.82 -0.62
C VAL A 94 -2.66 5.42 -0.01
N LEU A 95 -2.16 4.46 -0.77
CA LEU A 95 -1.91 3.11 -0.28
C LEU A 95 -0.46 2.98 0.18
N ARG A 96 -0.24 2.86 1.49
CA ARG A 96 1.06 2.46 2.03
C ARG A 96 1.12 0.93 2.10
N LEU A 97 1.64 0.33 1.03
CA LEU A 97 1.75 -1.12 0.90
C LEU A 97 3.05 -1.61 1.52
N LYS A 98 2.96 -2.64 2.36
CA LYS A 98 4.09 -3.18 3.11
C LYS A 98 4.18 -4.69 2.96
N GLY A 99 5.40 -5.23 2.79
CA GLY A 99 5.59 -6.69 2.85
C GLY A 99 5.15 -7.26 4.20
N GLY A 100 4.49 -8.42 4.19
CA GLY A 100 3.95 -9.06 5.38
C GLY A 100 2.77 -8.29 5.99
N ASP A 101 2.87 -8.01 7.29
CA ASP A 101 1.91 -7.24 8.07
C ASP A 101 2.49 -5.86 8.47
N PRO A 102 1.72 -4.76 8.42
CA PRO A 102 2.23 -3.43 8.75
C PRO A 102 2.81 -3.32 10.17
N PHE A 103 2.28 -4.05 11.15
CA PHE A 103 2.60 -3.92 12.57
C PHE A 103 3.51 -5.02 13.11
N VAL A 104 3.81 -6.07 12.33
CA VAL A 104 4.83 -7.08 12.67
C VAL A 104 6.20 -6.64 12.16
N PHE A 105 6.96 -5.93 13.00
CA PHE A 105 8.28 -5.35 12.66
C PHE A 105 8.30 -4.40 11.46
N GLY A 106 7.12 -4.06 10.91
CA GLY A 106 6.97 -3.28 9.69
C GLY A 106 7.11 -1.77 9.87
N ARG A 107 7.06 -1.26 11.11
CA ARG A 107 7.01 0.20 11.39
C ARG A 107 5.79 0.87 10.75
N GLY A 108 4.68 0.15 10.65
CA GLY A 108 3.37 0.71 10.31
C GLY A 108 2.99 1.82 11.27
#